data_AF-A0A1M7LFN6-F1
#
_entry.id   AF-A0A1M7LFN6-F1
#
_cell.length_a   1.000
_cell.length_b   1.000
_cell.length_c   1.000
_cell.angle_alpha   90.00
_cell.angle_beta   90.00
_cell.angle_gamma   90.00
#
_symmetry.space_group_name_H-M   'P 1'
#
loop_
_entity.id
_entity.type
_entity.pdbx_description
1 polymer ?
#
loop_
_entity_poly.entity_id
_entity_poly.type
_entity_poly.pdbx_seq_one_letter_code
_entity_poly.pdbx_strand_id
1 'polypeptide(L)'
;MSKWLLRKASGSRAKFKETGDFSSRRGGKFSNFEDLPTKESMQGKNSKKTYLDTTFVNRWLQSKIDQDFDEVYSEFLTRIQPKYLDAYRNCIYEYLEPRKSVVIDGKTIFGTFHDAKIKLPNGKKKLYVDPESNKIKKA
;
A
#
# COMPACT_ATOMS: atom_id res chain seq x y z
N MET A 1 -13.71 19.96 0.62
CA MET A 1 -12.63 19.36 -0.20
C MET A 1 -12.11 18.10 0.47
N SER A 2 -12.22 16.95 -0.20
CA SER A 2 -11.68 15.67 0.30
C SER A 2 -10.16 15.61 0.15
N LYS A 3 -9.46 15.04 1.12
CA LYS A 3 -7.99 14.92 1.09
C LYS A 3 -7.55 13.83 0.12
N TRP A 4 -6.47 14.08 -0.63
CA TRP A 4 -5.84 13.11 -1.52
C TRP A 4 -5.37 11.85 -0.76
N LEU A 5 -5.59 10.67 -1.36
CA LEU A 5 -5.22 9.38 -0.77
C LEU A 5 -3.76 8.98 -1.02
N LEU A 6 -3.10 9.61 -1.99
CA LEU A 6 -1.68 9.40 -2.28
C LEU A 6 -0.88 10.60 -1.83
N ARG A 7 0.26 10.35 -1.18
CA ARG A 7 1.18 11.42 -0.73
C ARG A 7 2.60 11.09 -1.11
N LYS A 8 3.40 12.12 -1.39
CA LYS A 8 4.84 11.93 -1.50
C LYS A 8 5.34 11.39 -0.16
N ALA A 9 6.06 10.27 -0.17
CA ALA A 9 6.76 9.83 1.04
C ALA A 9 7.72 10.97 1.42
N SER A 10 7.54 11.55 2.61
CA SER A 10 8.36 12.66 3.08
C SER A 10 9.50 12.14 3.97
N GLY A 11 10.65 12.80 3.89
CA GLY A 11 11.79 12.61 4.79
C GLY A 11 12.43 11.22 4.72
N SER A 12 12.80 10.68 5.88
CA SER A 12 13.50 9.39 6.03
C SER A 12 12.75 8.23 5.37
N ARG A 13 11.42 8.23 5.38
CA ARG A 13 10.58 7.15 4.83
C ARG A 13 10.76 6.95 3.32
N ALA A 14 11.09 8.00 2.56
CA ALA A 14 11.35 7.89 1.13
C ALA A 14 12.69 7.20 0.83
N LYS A 15 13.70 7.42 1.69
CA LYS A 15 15.05 6.86 1.53
C LYS A 15 15.11 5.36 1.81
N PHE A 16 14.26 4.86 2.71
CA PHE A 16 14.29 3.45 3.19
C PHE A 16 13.27 2.52 2.54
N LYS A 17 12.40 3.03 1.64
CA LYS A 17 11.44 2.18 0.91
C LYS A 17 12.12 1.21 -0.08
N GLU A 18 13.33 1.53 -0.55
CA GLU A 18 14.14 0.64 -1.39
C GLU A 18 14.92 -0.42 -0.60
N THR A 19 15.30 -0.14 0.65
CA THR A 19 16.25 -0.96 1.42
C THR A 19 15.61 -1.78 2.54
N GLY A 20 14.30 -1.72 2.72
CA GLY A 20 13.54 -2.67 3.53
C GLY A 20 13.71 -2.61 5.05
N ASP A 21 14.66 -1.85 5.60
CA ASP A 21 14.92 -1.87 7.04
C ASP A 21 15.17 -0.47 7.63
N PHE A 22 14.21 -0.02 8.45
CA PHE A 22 14.23 1.27 9.17
C PHE A 22 14.81 1.12 10.58
N SER A 23 14.87 -0.11 11.11
CA SER A 23 15.20 -0.40 12.51
C SER A 23 16.68 -0.63 12.76
N SER A 24 17.40 -1.24 11.82
CA SER A 24 18.77 -1.73 12.05
C SER A 24 19.86 -0.66 12.03
N ARG A 25 19.59 0.53 11.45
CA ARG A 25 20.64 1.57 11.27
C ARG A 25 20.65 2.67 12.32
N ARG A 26 19.66 2.71 13.23
CA ARG A 26 19.51 3.83 14.19
C ARG A 26 20.40 3.70 15.44
N GLY A 27 21.16 2.60 15.56
CA GLY A 27 21.94 2.28 16.76
C GLY A 27 23.43 2.02 16.52
N GLY A 28 23.97 2.29 15.33
CA GLY A 28 25.42 2.17 15.10
C GLY A 28 26.17 3.23 15.90
N LYS A 29 26.81 2.83 17.00
CA LYS A 29 27.77 3.69 17.71
C LYS A 29 29.02 3.79 16.85
N PHE A 30 29.25 4.95 16.22
CA PHE A 30 30.53 5.24 15.59
C PHE A 30 31.55 5.49 16.72
N SER A 31 32.55 4.62 16.85
CA SER A 31 33.53 4.69 17.93
C SER A 31 34.66 5.68 17.67
N ASN A 32 34.98 6.00 16.41
CA ASN A 32 36.11 6.86 16.03
C ASN A 32 35.68 8.06 15.18
N PHE A 33 36.45 9.15 15.26
CA PHE A 33 36.19 10.38 14.48
C PHE A 33 36.38 10.16 12.97
N GLU A 34 37.23 9.22 12.57
CA GLU A 34 37.42 8.74 11.19
C GLU A 34 36.25 7.87 10.69
N ASP A 35 35.45 7.29 11.59
CA ASP A 35 34.25 6.50 11.27
C ASP A 35 33.00 7.38 11.11
N LEU A 36 33.14 8.71 11.20
CA LEU A 36 32.05 9.62 10.94
C LEU A 36 31.66 9.55 9.45
N PRO A 37 30.36 9.58 9.12
CA PRO A 37 29.93 9.60 7.73
C PRO A 37 30.52 10.83 7.01
N THR A 38 31.48 10.61 6.12
CA THR A 38 32.02 11.62 5.22
C THR A 38 30.89 12.03 4.28
N LYS A 39 30.22 13.14 4.59
CA LYS A 39 29.11 13.78 3.86
C LYS A 39 28.42 12.83 2.88
N GLU A 40 27.31 12.22 3.28
CA GLU A 40 26.45 11.49 2.33
C GLU A 40 26.24 12.37 1.10
N SER A 41 26.67 11.89 -0.07
CA SER A 41 26.38 12.58 -1.32
C SER A 41 24.88 12.87 -1.34
N MET A 42 24.49 14.12 -1.59
CA MET A 42 23.07 14.45 -1.80
C MET A 42 22.64 13.66 -3.03
N GLN A 43 22.04 12.50 -2.77
CA GLN A 43 21.62 11.54 -3.78
C GLN A 43 20.85 12.32 -4.85
N GLY A 44 21.45 12.36 -6.05
CA GLY A 44 21.10 13.34 -7.08
C GLY A 44 19.60 13.36 -7.36
N LYS A 45 19.10 14.54 -7.74
CA LYS A 45 17.68 14.83 -8.04
C LYS A 45 17.02 13.87 -9.04
N ASN A 46 17.78 12.97 -9.69
CA ASN A 46 17.34 12.07 -10.75
C ASN A 46 17.40 10.57 -10.40
N SER A 47 17.80 10.13 -9.19
CA SER A 47 18.14 8.72 -8.99
C SER A 47 17.13 7.81 -8.30
N LYS A 48 15.88 8.22 -7.99
CA LYS A 48 14.91 7.31 -7.34
C LYS A 48 13.47 7.56 -7.80
N LYS A 49 12.83 6.51 -8.35
CA LYS A 49 11.37 6.44 -8.53
C LYS A 49 10.72 6.79 -7.19
N THR A 50 10.18 8.01 -7.07
CA THR A 50 9.62 8.47 -5.81
C THR A 50 8.24 7.85 -5.64
N TYR A 51 8.20 6.63 -5.09
CA TYR A 51 6.93 5.94 -4.86
C TYR A 51 6.08 6.70 -3.84
N LEU A 52 4.86 7.03 -4.24
CA LEU A 52 3.86 7.60 -3.33
C LEU A 52 3.53 6.61 -2.21
N ASP A 53 3.20 7.16 -1.05
CA ASP A 53 2.75 6.42 0.11
C ASP A 53 1.25 6.09 -0.05
N THR A 54 0.95 4.79 -0.09
CA THR A 54 -0.39 4.21 -0.25
C THR A 54 -1.03 3.83 1.09
N THR A 55 -0.38 4.09 2.23
CA THR A 55 -0.92 3.77 3.56
C THR A 55 -2.25 4.46 3.87
N PHE A 56 -2.51 5.64 3.28
CA PHE A 56 -3.79 6.32 3.41
C PHE A 56 -4.91 5.62 2.65
N VAL A 57 -4.60 4.96 1.54
CA VAL A 57 -5.57 4.10 0.83
C VAL A 57 -6.02 2.99 1.76
N ASN A 58 -5.08 2.30 2.44
CA ASN A 58 -5.43 1.26 3.41
C ASN A 58 -6.28 1.80 4.56
N ARG A 59 -5.86 2.89 5.22
CA ARG A 59 -6.63 3.46 6.34
C ARG A 59 -8.03 3.91 5.90
N TRP A 60 -8.15 4.47 4.70
CA TRP A 60 -9.43 4.89 4.14
C TRP A 60 -10.32 3.69 3.79
N LEU A 61 -9.77 2.63 3.18
CA LEU A 61 -10.51 1.39 2.91
C LEU A 61 -11.09 0.75 4.18
N GLN A 62 -10.36 0.80 5.30
CA GLN A 62 -10.87 0.31 6.59
C GLN A 62 -12.11 1.08 7.09
N SER A 63 -12.33 2.32 6.62
CA SER A 63 -13.55 3.10 6.91
C SER A 63 -14.71 2.83 5.94
N LYS A 64 -14.48 2.01 4.92
CA LYS A 64 -15.40 1.72 3.80
C LYS A 64 -15.90 0.28 3.82
N ILE A 65 -15.80 -0.39 4.96
CA ILE A 65 -16.33 -1.73 5.18
C ILE A 65 -17.87 -1.68 5.06
N ASP A 66 -18.46 -2.74 4.51
CA ASP A 66 -19.89 -2.91 4.22
C ASP A 66 -20.49 -1.96 3.17
N GLN A 67 -19.65 -1.12 2.54
CA GLN A 67 -20.04 -0.30 1.38
C GLN A 67 -19.82 -1.07 0.08
N ASP A 68 -20.58 -0.68 -0.95
CA ASP A 68 -20.45 -1.23 -2.30
C ASP A 68 -19.08 -0.88 -2.90
N PHE A 69 -18.41 -1.88 -3.48
CA PHE A 69 -17.07 -1.71 -4.00
C PHE A 69 -17.02 -0.75 -5.21
N ASP A 70 -18.04 -0.72 -6.07
CA ASP A 70 -18.03 0.14 -7.26
C ASP A 70 -18.17 1.61 -6.87
N GLU A 71 -19.01 1.92 -5.89
CA GLU A 71 -19.11 3.26 -5.30
C GLU A 71 -17.77 3.67 -4.67
N VAL A 72 -17.17 2.79 -3.87
CA VAL A 72 -15.87 3.06 -3.23
C VAL A 72 -14.78 3.23 -4.29
N TYR A 73 -14.75 2.41 -5.34
CA TYR A 73 -13.76 2.49 -6.40
C TYR A 73 -13.89 3.80 -7.20
N SER A 74 -15.12 4.23 -7.48
CA SER A 74 -15.37 5.53 -8.11
C SER A 74 -14.85 6.69 -7.25
N GLU A 75 -15.14 6.67 -5.94
CA GLU A 75 -14.64 7.66 -5.00
C GLU A 75 -13.11 7.64 -4.91
N PHE A 76 -12.51 6.45 -4.91
CA PHE A 76 -11.06 6.26 -4.91
C PHE A 76 -10.39 6.96 -6.10
N LEU A 77 -10.93 6.79 -7.31
CA LEU A 77 -10.39 7.44 -8.52
C LEU A 77 -10.44 8.97 -8.42
N THR A 78 -11.52 9.53 -7.87
CA THR A 78 -11.61 10.99 -7.66
C THR A 78 -10.63 11.54 -6.63
N ARG A 79 -10.16 10.67 -5.71
CA ARG A 79 -9.20 11.01 -4.64
C ARG A 79 -7.76 10.67 -4.98
N ILE A 80 -7.49 10.33 -6.24
CA ILE A 80 -6.14 10.25 -6.82
C ILE A 80 -5.91 11.47 -7.69
N GLN A 81 -4.73 12.07 -7.59
CA GLN A 81 -4.36 13.19 -8.47
C GLN A 81 -4.25 12.68 -9.91
N PRO A 82 -4.79 13.38 -10.92
CA PRO A 82 -4.82 12.91 -12.31
C PRO A 82 -3.46 12.47 -12.86
N LYS A 83 -2.38 13.16 -12.46
CA LYS A 83 -0.99 12.83 -12.83
C LYS A 83 -0.57 11.41 -12.43
N TYR A 84 -1.16 10.84 -11.38
CA TYR A 84 -0.80 9.53 -10.83
C TYR A 84 -1.88 8.47 -11.07
N LEU A 85 -2.98 8.82 -11.74
CA LEU A 85 -4.12 7.93 -11.94
C LEU A 85 -3.71 6.62 -12.61
N ASP A 86 -3.00 6.70 -13.73
CA ASP A 86 -2.62 5.51 -14.51
C ASP A 86 -1.68 4.58 -13.74
N ALA A 87 -0.72 5.16 -13.02
CA ALA A 87 0.24 4.40 -12.22
C ALA A 87 -0.37 3.78 -10.94
N TYR A 88 -1.40 4.41 -10.36
CA TYR A 88 -1.95 4.02 -9.05
C TYR A 88 -3.40 3.54 -9.07
N ARG A 89 -4.07 3.47 -10.22
CA ARG A 89 -5.46 2.96 -10.35
C ARG A 89 -5.64 1.56 -9.75
N ASN A 90 -4.59 0.74 -9.78
CA ASN A 90 -4.59 -0.64 -9.30
C ASN A 90 -4.05 -0.78 -7.87
N CYS A 91 -3.55 0.28 -7.24
CA CYS A 91 -2.91 0.17 -5.92
C CYS A 91 -3.92 -0.18 -4.81
N ILE A 92 -5.22 0.02 -5.05
CA ILE A 92 -6.28 -0.42 -4.14
C ILE A 92 -6.24 -1.93 -3.90
N TYR A 93 -5.87 -2.71 -4.92
CA TYR A 93 -5.81 -4.17 -4.87
C TYR A 93 -4.60 -4.73 -4.09
N GLU A 94 -3.67 -3.87 -3.65
CA GLU A 94 -2.63 -4.27 -2.69
C GLU A 94 -3.20 -4.58 -1.30
N TYR A 95 -4.36 -3.99 -0.98
CA TYR A 95 -4.99 -4.09 0.34
C TYR A 95 -6.29 -4.89 0.33
N LEU A 96 -6.86 -5.08 -0.86
CA LEU A 96 -8.18 -5.64 -1.07
C LEU A 96 -8.14 -6.66 -2.21
N GLU A 97 -8.73 -7.83 -1.96
CA GLU A 97 -8.87 -8.87 -2.96
C GLU A 97 -10.10 -8.62 -3.84
N PRO A 98 -9.95 -8.56 -5.18
CA PRO A 98 -11.07 -8.27 -6.07
C PRO A 98 -12.09 -9.41 -6.13
N ARG A 99 -13.34 -9.06 -6.42
CA ARG A 99 -14.47 -10.00 -6.51
C ARG A 99 -14.19 -11.29 -7.30
N LYS A 100 -13.47 -11.18 -8.42
CA LYS A 100 -13.18 -12.32 -9.31
C LYS A 100 -12.20 -13.33 -8.73
N SER A 101 -11.34 -12.92 -7.80
CA SER A 101 -10.29 -13.76 -7.26
C SER A 101 -10.62 -14.35 -5.89
N VAL A 102 -11.75 -13.96 -5.30
CA VAL A 102 -12.23 -14.43 -4.00
C VAL A 102 -12.97 -15.76 -4.17
N VAL A 103 -12.53 -16.76 -3.40
CA VAL A 103 -13.21 -18.04 -3.24
C VAL A 103 -13.51 -18.23 -1.76
N ILE A 104 -14.79 -18.33 -1.41
CA ILE A 104 -15.25 -18.54 -0.04
C ILE A 104 -15.48 -20.04 0.14
N ASP A 105 -14.75 -20.66 1.05
CA ASP A 105 -14.94 -22.06 1.43
C ASP A 105 -15.30 -22.13 2.92
N GLY A 106 -16.60 -22.14 3.19
CA GLY A 106 -17.16 -22.11 4.54
C GLY A 106 -16.71 -20.89 5.36
N LYS A 107 -15.85 -21.12 6.36
CA LYS A 107 -15.30 -20.07 7.23
C LYS A 107 -13.99 -19.46 6.72
N THR A 108 -13.38 -20.07 5.70
CA THR A 108 -12.08 -19.65 5.18
C THR A 108 -12.24 -18.95 3.85
N ILE A 109 -11.59 -17.78 3.74
CA ILE A 109 -11.62 -16.96 2.54
C ILE A 109 -10.27 -17.11 1.85
N PHE A 110 -10.32 -17.47 0.57
CA PHE A 110 -9.15 -17.60 -0.29
C PHE A 110 -9.16 -16.48 -1.32
N GLY A 111 -7.99 -15.89 -1.57
CA GLY A 111 -7.71 -15.12 -2.77
C GLY A 111 -6.96 -15.98 -3.80
N THR A 112 -6.87 -15.51 -5.03
CA THR A 112 -6.04 -16.14 -6.07
C THR A 112 -4.88 -15.22 -6.43
N PHE A 113 -3.66 -15.75 -6.38
CA PHE A 113 -2.45 -15.02 -6.71
C PHE A 113 -1.55 -15.94 -7.54
N HIS A 114 -1.31 -15.58 -8.81
CA HIS A 114 -0.59 -16.42 -9.77
C HIS A 114 -1.10 -17.87 -9.81
N ASP A 115 -2.42 -18.03 -9.96
CA ASP A 115 -3.12 -19.32 -10.04
C ASP A 115 -3.06 -20.19 -8.77
N ALA A 116 -2.37 -19.74 -7.72
CA ALA A 116 -2.37 -20.37 -6.41
C ALA A 116 -3.46 -19.77 -5.51
N LYS A 117 -4.15 -20.64 -4.77
CA LYS A 117 -5.08 -20.23 -3.71
C LYS A 117 -4.29 -19.79 -2.47
N ILE A 118 -4.51 -18.56 -2.05
CA ILE A 118 -3.88 -17.99 -0.85
C ILE A 118 -4.96 -17.74 0.19
N LYS A 119 -4.78 -18.26 1.41
CA LYS A 119 -5.67 -17.96 2.54
C LYS A 119 -5.52 -16.49 2.95
N LEU A 120 -6.63 -15.77 3.04
CA LEU A 120 -6.69 -14.41 3.59
C LEU A 120 -6.95 -14.45 5.11
N PRO A 121 -6.47 -13.45 5.87
CA PRO A 121 -5.63 -12.32 5.46
C PRO A 121 -4.18 -12.73 5.15
N ASN A 122 -3.59 -12.17 4.08
CA ASN A 122 -2.17 -12.38 3.73
C ASN A 122 -1.43 -11.04 3.58
N GLY A 123 -0.46 -10.78 4.46
CA GLY A 123 0.34 -9.56 4.45
C GLY A 123 -0.50 -8.29 4.56
N LYS A 124 -0.51 -7.49 3.47
CA LYS A 124 -1.28 -6.23 3.40
C LYS A 124 -2.76 -6.44 3.03
N LYS A 125 -3.10 -7.60 2.45
CA LYS A 125 -4.46 -7.93 2.01
C LYS A 125 -5.27 -8.44 3.20
N LYS A 126 -6.06 -7.54 3.77
CA LYS A 126 -6.94 -7.81 4.93
C LYS A 126 -8.42 -7.71 4.59
N LEU A 127 -8.72 -7.18 3.41
CA LEU A 127 -10.07 -6.94 2.93
C LEU A 127 -10.31 -7.75 1.67
N TYR A 128 -11.56 -8.08 1.40
CA TYR A 128 -12.00 -8.72 0.16
C TYR A 128 -13.33 -8.12 -0.27
N VAL A 129 -13.64 -8.21 -1.57
CA VAL A 129 -14.96 -7.91 -2.10
C VAL A 129 -15.77 -9.18 -2.11
N ASP A 130 -16.90 -9.16 -1.42
CA ASP A 130 -17.83 -10.28 -1.39
C ASP A 130 -18.39 -10.55 -2.80
N PRO A 131 -18.23 -11.77 -3.35
CA PRO A 131 -18.66 -12.08 -4.70
C PRO A 131 -20.17 -12.04 -4.91
N GLU A 132 -20.97 -12.15 -3.85
CA GLU A 132 -22.44 -12.07 -3.94
C GLU A 132 -22.93 -10.65 -3.76
N SER A 133 -22.52 -9.99 -2.67
CA SER A 133 -23.06 -8.68 -2.28
C SER A 133 -22.33 -7.47 -2.87
N ASN A 134 -21.16 -7.68 -3.50
CA ASN A 134 -20.24 -6.61 -3.96
C ASN A 134 -19.74 -5.68 -2.84
N LYS A 135 -19.96 -6.03 -1.58
CA LYS A 135 -19.56 -5.24 -0.42
C LYS A 135 -18.15 -5.57 0.02
N ILE A 136 -17.47 -4.56 0.56
CA ILE A 136 -16.13 -4.74 1.15
C ILE A 136 -16.26 -5.39 2.53
N LYS A 137 -15.65 -6.56 2.71
CA LYS A 137 -15.63 -7.30 3.99
C LYS A 137 -14.21 -7.54 4.48
N LYS A 138 -14.09 -7.81 5.78
CA LYS A 138 -12.83 -8.24 6.41
C LYS A 138 -12.67 -9.74 6.27
N ALA A 139 -11.50 -10.16 5.80
CA ALA A 139 -11.12 -11.56 5.71
C ALA A 139 -10.84 -12.18 7.08
#